data_AF-A0A2G8T523-F1
#
_entry.id   AF-A0A2G8T523-F1
#
_cell.length_a   1.000
_cell.length_b   1.000
_cell.length_c   1.000
_cell.angle_alpha   90.00
_cell.angle_beta   90.00
_cell.angle_gamma   90.00
#
_symmetry.space_group_name_H-M   'P 1'
#
loop_
_entity.id
_entity.type
_entity.pdbx_description
1 polymer ?
#
loop_
_entity_poly.entity_id
_entity_poly.type
_entity_poly.pdbx_seq_one_letter_code
_entity_poly.pdbx_strand_id
1 'polypeptide(L)' 'MLSHLLIRRWHRTIKDSARAKAAGSDGVEIHDANGYLPDQFMTLHTNRRTGPQPGAPAGRGEPGRA' A
#
# COMPACT_ATOMS: atom_id res chain seq x y z
N MET A 1 10.25 -10.82 -8.04
CA MET A 1 10.18 -9.94 -9.23
C MET A 1 8.85 -9.19 -9.40
N LEU A 2 7.70 -9.72 -8.96
CA LEU A 2 6.39 -9.03 -8.98
C LEU A 2 6.23 -7.87 -7.95
N SER A 3 7.07 -7.79 -6.93
CA SER A 3 6.91 -6.85 -5.80
C SER A 3 7.24 -5.40 -6.12
N HIS A 4 8.35 -5.16 -6.80
CA HIS A 4 8.88 -3.82 -7.02
C HIS A 4 8.15 -3.06 -8.13
N LEU A 5 7.62 -3.76 -9.15
CA LEU A 5 6.93 -3.12 -10.26
C LEU A 5 5.53 -2.63 -9.86
N LEU A 6 4.83 -3.38 -9.01
CA LEU A 6 3.48 -3.03 -8.52
C LEU A 6 3.52 -1.81 -7.60
N ILE A 7 4.47 -1.77 -6.66
CA ILE A 7 4.66 -0.64 -5.73
C ILE A 7 5.07 0.63 -6.50
N ARG A 8 5.99 0.51 -7.48
CA ARG A 8 6.37 1.65 -8.32
C ARG A 8 5.21 2.19 -9.17
N ARG A 9 4.26 1.34 -9.56
CA ARG A 9 3.05 1.76 -10.28
C ARG A 9 2.08 2.51 -9.35
N TRP A 10 1.98 2.12 -8.08
CA TRP A 10 1.24 2.83 -7.03
C TRP A 10 1.75 4.24 -6.75
N HIS A 11 3.08 4.45 -6.74
CA HIS A 11 3.61 5.81 -6.61
C HIS A 11 3.19 6.74 -7.76
N ARG A 12 2.84 6.19 -8.92
CA ARG A 12 2.44 6.98 -10.09
C ARG A 12 1.01 7.49 -9.97
N THR A 13 0.09 6.69 -9.41
CA THR A 13 -1.30 7.11 -9.20
C THR A 13 -1.43 8.23 -8.18
N ILE A 14 -0.58 8.26 -7.14
CA ILE A 14 -0.53 9.40 -6.20
C ILE A 14 -0.06 10.68 -6.93
N LYS A 15 0.92 10.57 -7.85
CA LYS A 15 1.39 11.72 -8.65
C LYS A 15 0.33 12.23 -9.62
N ASP A 16 -0.58 11.37 -10.07
CA ASP A 16 -1.70 11.76 -10.92
C ASP A 16 -2.79 12.55 -10.15
N SER A 17 -2.67 12.74 -8.83
CA SER A 17 -3.56 13.62 -8.03
C SER A 17 -3.65 15.06 -8.57
N ALA A 18 -2.62 15.53 -9.29
CA ALA A 18 -2.64 16.81 -9.99
C ALA A 18 -3.80 16.93 -10.99
N ARG A 19 -4.29 15.81 -11.54
CA ARG A 19 -5.45 15.78 -12.43
C ARG A 19 -6.75 16.09 -11.70
N ALA A 20 -6.91 15.59 -10.47
CA ALA A 20 -8.08 15.91 -9.65
C ALA A 20 -8.13 17.40 -9.32
N LYS A 21 -6.98 18.01 -9.01
CA LYS A 21 -6.86 19.46 -8.85
C LYS A 21 -7.21 20.22 -10.13
N ALA A 22 -6.70 19.77 -11.28
CA ALA A 22 -7.04 20.37 -12.57
C ALA A 22 -8.54 20.25 -12.93
N ALA A 23 -9.20 19.22 -12.42
CA ALA A 23 -10.66 19.01 -12.53
C ALA A 23 -11.47 19.81 -11.50
N GLY A 24 -10.84 20.59 -10.61
CA GLY A 24 -11.51 21.45 -9.63
C GLY A 24 -11.76 20.80 -8.26
N SER A 25 -11.18 19.63 -7.98
CA SER A 25 -11.27 19.02 -6.64
C SER A 25 -10.29 19.67 -5.66
N ASP A 26 -10.73 19.86 -4.41
CA ASP A 26 -9.90 20.42 -3.32
C ASP A 26 -8.81 19.46 -2.83
N GLY A 27 -9.00 18.17 -3.04
CA GLY A 27 -8.07 17.13 -2.62
C GLY A 27 -8.39 15.77 -3.22
N VAL A 28 -7.57 14.79 -2.86
CA VAL A 28 -7.79 13.37 -3.18
C VAL A 28 -7.69 12.56 -1.91
N GLU A 29 -8.51 11.52 -1.81
CA GLU A 29 -8.46 10.54 -0.72
C GLU A 29 -7.89 9.23 -1.24
N ILE A 30 -7.02 8.61 -0.45
CA ILE A 30 -6.53 7.25 -0.71
C ILE A 30 -7.41 6.31 0.09
N HIS A 31 -8.20 5.49 -0.61
CA HIS A 31 -9.06 4.51 0.04
C HIS A 31 -8.23 3.30 0.51
N ASP A 32 -8.05 3.19 1.82
CA ASP A 32 -7.24 2.19 2.50
C ASP A 32 -8.06 1.37 3.51
N ALA A 33 -9.23 0.90 3.07
CA ALA A 33 -10.17 0.18 3.93
C ALA A 33 -10.91 -0.91 3.13
N ASN A 34 -11.82 -1.62 3.81
CA ASN A 34 -12.78 -2.55 3.22
C ASN A 34 -12.16 -3.67 2.36
N GLY A 35 -10.93 -4.09 2.66
CA GLY A 35 -10.25 -5.17 1.95
C GLY A 35 -9.70 -4.78 0.58
N TYR A 36 -9.64 -3.50 0.25
CA TYR A 36 -8.99 -3.02 -0.98
C TYR A 36 -7.47 -3.12 -0.90
N LEU A 37 -6.82 -2.94 -2.04
CA LEU A 37 -5.41 -3.32 -2.22
C LEU A 37 -4.45 -2.72 -1.16
N PRO A 38 -4.55 -1.44 -0.75
CA PRO A 38 -3.75 -0.91 0.36
C PRO A 38 -3.96 -1.65 1.69
N ASP A 39 -5.22 -1.86 2.09
CA ASP A 39 -5.62 -2.56 3.30
C ASP A 39 -5.08 -4.00 3.31
N GLN A 40 -5.08 -4.63 2.13
CA GLN A 40 -4.52 -5.97 1.97
C GLN A 40 -3.03 -6.05 2.28
N PHE A 41 -2.26 -4.98 2.13
CA PHE A 41 -0.83 -4.96 2.49
C PHE A 41 -0.59 -4.71 3.98
N MET A 42 -1.56 -4.17 4.71
CA MET A 42 -1.40 -3.78 6.12
C MET A 42 -1.68 -4.91 7.11
N THR A 43 -2.54 -5.87 6.77
CA THR A 43 -2.91 -6.95 7.69
C THR A 43 -2.18 -8.27 7.40
N LEU A 44 -1.86 -9.04 8.43
CA LEU A 44 -1.31 -10.40 8.32
C LEU A 44 -2.34 -11.42 7.80
N HIS A 45 -3.64 -11.08 7.91
CA HIS A 45 -4.72 -11.93 7.41
C HIS A 45 -4.64 -12.06 5.88
N THR A 46 -4.31 -10.95 5.20
CA THR A 46 -4.26 -10.84 3.74
C THR A 46 -2.84 -10.84 3.17
N ASN A 47 -1.85 -10.29 3.89
CA ASN A 47 -0.47 -10.21 3.43
C ASN A 47 0.41 -11.30 4.06
N ARG A 48 0.69 -12.37 3.29
CA ARG A 48 1.57 -13.48 3.71
C ARG A 48 2.97 -13.41 3.11
N ARG A 49 3.41 -12.23 2.68
CA ARG A 49 4.72 -12.07 2.04
C ARG A 49 5.81 -12.13 3.10
N THR A 50 6.85 -12.90 2.82
CA THR A 50 8.06 -12.94 3.64
C THR A 50 8.98 -11.79 3.21
N GLY A 51 9.03 -10.73 4.02
CA GLY A 51 9.84 -9.55 3.75
C GLY A 51 9.40 -8.33 4.56
N PRO A 52 10.13 -7.20 4.46
CA PRO A 52 9.81 -5.99 5.20
C PRO A 52 8.41 -5.48 4.86
N GLN A 53 7.57 -5.31 5.88
CA GLN A 53 6.24 -4.75 5.72
C GLN A 53 6.29 -3.22 5.82
N PRO A 54 5.65 -2.48 4.89
CA PRO A 54 5.54 -1.02 5.01
C PRO A 54 4.81 -0.66 6.31
N GLY A 55 5.40 0.24 7.11
CA GLY A 55 4.76 0.75 8.34
C GLY A 55 4.91 -0.10 9.60
N ALA A 56 5.57 -1.27 9.55
CA ALA A 56 5.86 -2.03 10.76
C ALA A 56 7.00 -1.36 11.57
N PRO A 57 6.86 -1.15 12.90
CA PRO A 57 8.00 -0.75 13.72
C PRO A 57 9.11 -1.79 13.59
N ALA A 58 10.37 -1.32 13.57
CA ALA A 58 11.55 -2.20 13.46
C ALA A 58 11.52 -3.24 14.58
N GLY A 59 11.05 -4.46 14.29
CA GLY A 59 10.82 -5.48 15.32
C GLY A 59 9.59 -6.36 15.16
N ARG A 60 8.83 -6.28 14.05
CA ARG A 60 7.80 -7.29 13.75
C ARG A 60 7.92 -7.83 12.33
N GLY A 61 9.09 -8.38 12.02
CA GLY A 61 9.25 -9.39 10.98
C GLY A 61 9.45 -10.74 11.68
N GLU A 62 8.82 -11.79 11.16
CA GLU A 62 8.78 -13.17 11.66
C GLU A 62 7.71 -13.47 12.74
N PRO A 63 6.50 -13.91 12.34
CA PRO A 63 5.80 -14.91 13.14
C PRO A 63 6.58 -16.22 12.99
N GLY A 64 7.03 -16.75 14.13
CA GLY A 64 7.76 -18.00 14.23
C GLY A 64 7.14 -19.11 13.39
N ARG A 65 8.04 -19.81 12.69
CA ARG A 65 7.87 -21.18 12.21
C ARG A 65 7.30 -22.04 13.34
N ALA A 66 6.05 -22.47 13.20
CA ALA A 66 5.46 -23.63 13.86
C ALA A 66 4.56 -24.32 12.83
#